data_AF-A0A820S1S3-F1
#
_entry.id   AF-A0A820S1S3-F1
#
_cell.length_a   1.000
_cell.length_b   1.000
_cell.length_c   1.000
_cell.angle_alpha   90.00
_cell.angle_beta   90.00
_cell.angle_gamma   90.00
#
_symmetry.space_group_name_H-M   'P 1'
#
loop_
_entity.id
_entity.type
_entity.pdbx_description
1 polymer ?
#
loop_
_entity_poly.entity_id
_entity_poly.type
_entity_poly.pdbx_seq_one_letter_code
_entity_poly.pdbx_strand_id
1 'polypeptide(L)'
;RGAVGSTTEKRFDDLTKIADEVTRLTVEIAGKGVNVSANPIYLTVYKRDILYDLTLIDLPGITRNALPGQAENIHQQILDLINKYIEPSTAIVLHVIPASVDFTTSESMKLAKVFDPS
;
A
#
# COMPACT_ATOMS: atom_id res chain seq x y z
N ARG A 1 15.85 16.12 17.00
CA ARG A 1 14.94 15.61 18.06
C ARG A 1 13.51 15.78 17.55
N GLY A 2 12.96 14.76 16.88
CA GLY A 2 11.56 14.71 16.46
C GLY A 2 10.96 13.45 17.08
N ALA A 3 9.73 13.56 17.61
CA ALA A 3 9.08 12.52 18.39
C ALA A 3 9.00 11.21 17.62
N VAL A 4 9.71 10.19 18.10
CA VAL A 4 9.50 8.80 17.71
C VAL A 4 8.15 8.41 18.29
N GLY A 5 7.11 8.37 17.45
CA GLY A 5 5.85 7.77 17.82
C GLY A 5 6.13 6.35 18.32
N SER A 6 5.61 6.02 19.50
CA SER A 6 5.76 4.73 20.17
C SER A 6 5.55 3.59 19.17
N THR A 7 6.62 2.98 18.69
CA THR A 7 6.53 1.80 17.82
C THR A 7 6.24 0.63 18.75
N THR A 8 4.96 0.39 19.02
CA THR A 8 4.53 -0.72 19.88
C THR A 8 4.65 -2.00 19.08
N GLU A 9 5.76 -2.73 19.26
CA GLU A 9 5.95 -4.05 18.67
C GLU A 9 4.96 -5.03 19.31
N LYS A 10 4.14 -5.69 18.50
CA LYS A 10 3.13 -6.64 18.95
C LYS A 10 3.29 -7.94 18.19
N ARG A 11 3.43 -9.03 18.94
CA ARG A 11 3.54 -10.38 18.40
C ARG A 11 2.19 -11.09 18.42
N PHE A 12 1.90 -11.81 17.34
CA PHE A 12 0.73 -12.66 17.21
C PHE A 12 1.17 -14.05 16.79
N ASP A 13 0.68 -15.07 17.48
CA ASP A 13 0.85 -16.48 17.06
C ASP A 13 -0.37 -16.97 16.25
N ASP A 14 -1.45 -16.18 16.19
CA ASP A 14 -2.69 -16.45 15.47
C ASP A 14 -2.88 -15.41 14.35
N LEU A 15 -2.77 -15.87 13.10
CA LEU A 15 -2.88 -15.02 11.91
C LEU A 15 -4.26 -14.39 11.73
N THR A 16 -5.31 -14.97 12.32
CA THR A 16 -6.68 -14.43 12.19
C THR A 16 -6.83 -13.05 12.82
N LYS A 17 -5.94 -12.69 13.76
CA LYS A 17 -5.94 -11.39 14.46
C LYS A 17 -5.21 -10.29 13.70
N ILE A 18 -4.46 -10.64 12.66
CA ILE A 18 -3.59 -9.68 11.93
C ILE A 18 -4.44 -8.67 11.17
N ALA A 19 -5.51 -9.11 10.50
CA ALA A 19 -6.36 -8.24 9.70
C ALA A 19 -7.00 -7.10 10.53
N ASP A 20 -7.49 -7.45 11.73
CA ASP A 20 -8.07 -6.48 12.65
C ASP A 20 -7.03 -5.50 13.19
N GLU A 21 -5.81 -5.97 13.50
CA GLU A 21 -4.73 -5.12 13.97
C GLU A 21 -4.24 -4.15 12.88
N VAL A 22 -4.07 -4.63 11.64
CA VAL A 22 -3.73 -3.79 10.49
C VAL A 22 -4.80 -2.72 10.30
N THR A 23 -6.09 -3.09 10.37
CA THR A 23 -7.20 -2.13 10.28
C THR A 23 -7.13 -1.08 11.38
N ARG A 24 -6.88 -1.49 12.62
CA ARG A 24 -6.74 -0.59 13.78
C ARG A 24 -5.59 0.40 13.58
N LEU A 25 -4.42 -0.09 13.16
CA LEU A 25 -3.23 0.73 12.91
C LEU A 25 -3.44 1.67 11.72
N THR A 26 -4.11 1.23 10.66
CA THR A 26 -4.44 2.08 9.51
C THR A 26 -5.30 3.27 9.95
N VAL A 27 -6.31 3.05 10.80
CA VAL A 27 -7.13 4.15 11.35
C VAL A 27 -6.31 5.07 12.27
N GLU A 28 -5.37 4.53 13.03
CA GLU A 28 -4.48 5.31 13.90
C GLU A 28 -3.52 6.20 13.09
N ILE A 29 -3.00 5.68 11.97
CA ILE A 29 -1.95 6.33 11.17
C ILE A 29 -2.53 7.26 10.10
N ALA A 30 -3.58 6.84 9.39
CA ALA A 30 -4.21 7.59 8.31
C ALA A 30 -5.45 8.39 8.78
N GLY A 31 -5.93 8.15 9.99
CA GLY A 31 -7.17 8.72 10.51
C GLY A 31 -8.41 7.93 10.08
N LYS A 32 -9.56 8.29 10.65
CA LYS A 32 -10.85 7.70 10.26
C LYS A 32 -11.27 8.19 8.87
N GLY A 33 -11.85 7.30 8.06
CA GLY A 33 -12.39 7.61 6.75
C GLY A 33 -11.54 7.03 5.62
N VAL A 34 -11.44 7.78 4.53
CA VAL A 34 -10.85 7.35 3.24
C VAL A 34 -9.48 7.99 2.96
N ASN A 35 -8.79 8.46 4.00
CA ASN A 35 -7.48 9.11 3.86
C ASN A 35 -6.36 8.09 3.62
N VAL A 36 -5.21 8.57 3.14
CA VAL A 36 -3.98 7.79 2.98
C VAL A 36 -2.85 8.41 3.80
N SER A 37 -1.86 7.59 4.15
CA SER A 37 -0.66 8.04 4.86
C SER A 37 0.58 7.44 4.22
N ALA A 38 1.67 8.20 4.20
CA ALA A 38 2.96 7.73 3.73
C ALA A 38 3.73 6.92 4.80
N ASN A 39 3.22 6.87 6.04
CA ASN A 39 3.80 6.11 7.13
C ASN A 39 3.38 4.63 7.00
N PRO A 40 4.33 3.70 6.77
CA PRO A 40 4.01 2.29 6.54
C PRO A 40 3.68 1.54 7.83
N ILE A 41 2.92 0.46 7.70
CA ILE A 41 2.78 -0.58 8.72
C ILE A 41 3.74 -1.71 8.34
N TYR A 42 4.65 -2.07 9.25
CA TYR A 42 5.56 -3.19 9.05
C TYR A 42 4.97 -4.46 9.67
N LEU A 43 4.80 -5.51 8.84
CA LEU A 43 4.37 -6.83 9.26
C LEU A 43 5.46 -7.85 8.87
N THR A 44 6.03 -8.55 9.85
CA THR A 44 6.95 -9.65 9.60
C THR A 44 6.29 -10.97 9.96
N VAL A 45 6.24 -11.91 9.01
CA VAL A 45 5.63 -13.23 9.20
C VAL A 45 6.72 -14.28 9.17
N TYR A 46 6.88 -15.02 10.27
CA TYR A 46 7.85 -16.12 10.37
C TYR A 46 7.16 -17.46 10.19
N LYS A 47 7.64 -18.28 9.24
CA LYS A 47 7.15 -19.65 9.03
C LYS A 47 8.34 -20.59 8.80
N ARG A 48 8.37 -21.71 9.52
CA ARG A 48 9.52 -22.65 9.51
C ARG A 48 9.78 -23.31 8.15
N ASP A 49 8.73 -23.42 7.32
CA ASP A 49 8.79 -24.17 6.06
C ASP A 49 8.94 -23.28 4.81
N ILE A 50 9.21 -21.98 4.99
CA ILE A 50 9.48 -21.06 3.88
C ILE A 50 11.00 -20.93 3.73
N LEU A 51 11.50 -21.24 2.54
CA LEU A 51 12.93 -21.30 2.23
C LEU A 51 13.51 -19.95 1.74
N TYR A 52 12.65 -19.01 1.37
CA TYR A 52 13.06 -17.74 0.75
C TYR A 52 12.38 -16.56 1.45
N ASP A 53 13.16 -15.51 1.69
CA ASP A 53 12.63 -14.25 2.19
C ASP A 53 11.94 -13.50 1.04
N LEU A 54 10.71 -13.08 1.29
CA LEU A 54 9.91 -12.29 0.36
C LEU A 54 9.41 -11.03 1.05
N THR A 55 9.62 -9.89 0.40
CA THR A 55 9.01 -8.62 0.81
C THR A 55 7.83 -8.33 -0.11
N LEU A 56 6.64 -8.18 0.48
CA LEU A 56 5.43 -7.77 -0.20
C LEU A 56 5.06 -6.37 0.28
N ILE A 57 4.70 -5.50 -0.66
CA ILE A 57 4.26 -4.14 -0.39
C ILE A 57 2.84 -4.02 -0.91
N ASP A 58 1.90 -3.75 -0.02
CA ASP A 58 0.52 -3.41 -0.37
C ASP A 58 0.38 -1.89 -0.44
N LEU A 59 -0.13 -1.39 -1.56
CA LEU A 59 -0.22 0.04 -1.86
C LEU A 59 -1.69 0.45 -1.99
N PRO A 60 -2.06 1.69 -1.61
CA PRO A 60 -3.42 2.19 -1.82
C PRO A 60 -3.86 2.10 -3.28
N GLY A 61 -5.11 1.70 -3.50
CA GLY A 61 -5.70 1.66 -4.84
C GLY A 61 -5.75 3.04 -5.49
N ILE A 62 -5.48 3.11 -6.79
CA ILE A 62 -5.53 4.36 -7.55
C ILE A 62 -6.99 4.77 -7.74
N THR A 63 -7.40 5.89 -7.14
CA THR A 63 -8.68 6.54 -7.42
C THR A 63 -8.49 7.82 -8.22
N ARG A 64 -9.31 8.03 -9.25
CA ARG A 64 -9.31 9.26 -10.04
C ARG A 64 -10.15 10.37 -9.41
N ASN A 65 -11.17 10.01 -8.64
CA ASN A 65 -12.07 10.97 -8.01
C ASN A 65 -11.91 10.89 -6.50
N ALA A 66 -11.71 12.05 -5.87
CA ALA A 66 -11.78 12.15 -4.43
C ALA A 66 -13.20 11.75 -3.97
N LEU A 67 -13.26 10.83 -3.02
CA LEU A 67 -14.50 10.53 -2.31
C LEU A 67 -14.82 11.68 -1.34
N PRO A 68 -16.11 11.88 -0.99
CA PRO A 68 -16.49 12.88 0.00
C PRO A 68 -15.68 12.71 1.30
N GLY A 69 -14.96 13.77 1.69
CA GLY A 69 -14.10 13.78 2.87
C GLY A 69 -12.61 13.47 2.63
N GLN A 70 -12.19 13.20 1.40
CA GLN A 70 -10.76 13.15 1.03
C GLN A 70 -10.22 14.55 0.71
N ALA A 71 -8.91 14.73 0.89
CA ALA A 71 -8.21 15.90 0.39
C ALA A 71 -8.24 15.96 -1.15
N GLU A 72 -8.29 17.16 -1.74
CA GLU A 72 -8.33 17.34 -3.20
C GLU A 72 -7.09 16.74 -3.90
N ASN A 73 -5.94 16.74 -3.22
CA ASN A 73 -4.69 16.19 -3.73
C ASN A 73 -4.49 14.69 -3.44
N ILE A 74 -5.52 13.96 -3.01
CA ILE A 74 -5.42 12.54 -2.65
C ILE A 74 -4.84 11.67 -3.77
N HIS A 75 -5.22 11.98 -5.02
CA HIS A 75 -4.71 11.28 -6.20
C HIS A 75 -3.19 11.41 -6.30
N GLN A 76 -2.66 12.63 -6.16
CA GLN A 76 -1.22 12.89 -6.20
C GLN A 76 -0.49 12.18 -5.04
N GLN A 77 -1.06 12.21 -3.83
CA GLN A 77 -0.46 11.52 -2.68
C GLN A 77 -0.32 10.00 -2.92
N ILE A 78 -1.33 9.38 -3.54
CA ILE A 78 -1.28 7.95 -3.89
C ILE A 78 -0.23 7.69 -4.96
N LEU A 79 -0.16 8.53 -6.00
CA LEU A 79 0.86 8.40 -7.05
C LEU A 79 2.28 8.54 -6.50
N ASP A 80 2.52 9.54 -5.65
CA ASP A 80 3.82 9.76 -5.02
C ASP A 80 4.24 8.55 -4.17
N LEU A 81 3.30 7.95 -3.45
CA LEU A 81 3.54 6.75 -2.65
C LEU A 81 3.86 5.54 -3.54
N ILE A 82 3.09 5.32 -4.62
CA ILE A 82 3.34 4.23 -5.57
C ILE A 82 4.72 4.40 -6.19
N ASN A 83 5.04 5.58 -6.71
CA ASN A 83 6.31 5.90 -7.36
C ASN A 83 7.50 5.56 -6.46
N LYS A 84 7.43 5.92 -5.18
CA LYS A 84 8.47 5.60 -4.18
C LYS A 84 8.77 4.10 -4.07
N TYR A 85 7.77 3.24 -4.21
CA TYR A 85 7.94 1.79 -4.01
C TYR A 85 8.22 1.01 -5.30
N ILE A 86 7.95 1.59 -6.46
CA ILE A 86 8.25 0.99 -7.77
C ILE A 86 9.54 1.54 -8.41
N GLU A 87 10.13 2.61 -7.86
CA GLU A 87 11.41 3.16 -8.31
C GLU A 87 12.58 2.14 -8.30
N PRO A 88 12.71 1.23 -7.31
CA PRO A 88 13.80 0.25 -7.34
C PRO A 88 13.70 -0.70 -8.54
N SER A 89 14.79 -0.86 -9.29
CA SER A 89 14.82 -1.73 -10.50
C SER A 89 14.60 -3.23 -10.22
N THR A 90 14.61 -3.64 -8.96
CA THR A 90 14.32 -5.02 -8.52
C THR A 90 12.85 -5.23 -8.17
N ALA A 91 12.03 -4.17 -8.18
CA ALA A 91 10.61 -4.27 -7.88
C ALA A 91 9.88 -5.04 -8.99
N ILE A 92 9.08 -6.03 -8.58
CA ILE A 92 8.14 -6.72 -9.48
C ILE A 92 6.77 -6.09 -9.24
N VAL A 93 6.21 -5.46 -10.28
CA VAL A 93 4.90 -4.81 -10.19
C VAL A 93 3.80 -5.78 -10.61
N LEU A 94 2.87 -6.07 -9.70
CA LEU A 94 1.69 -6.88 -9.98
C LEU A 94 0.48 -5.99 -10.26
N HIS A 95 0.09 -5.86 -11.54
CA HIS A 95 -1.11 -5.11 -11.91
C HIS A 95 -2.38 -5.94 -11.70
N VAL A 96 -3.19 -5.55 -10.71
CA VAL A 96 -4.50 -6.16 -10.45
C VAL A 96 -5.60 -5.28 -11.08
N ILE A 97 -6.26 -5.79 -12.12
CA ILE A 97 -7.30 -5.08 -12.86
C ILE A 97 -8.59 -5.93 -12.84
N PRO A 98 -9.74 -5.38 -12.42
CA PRO A 98 -11.01 -6.08 -12.53
C PRO A 98 -11.35 -6.40 -13.98
N ALA A 99 -11.83 -7.62 -14.23
CA ALA A 99 -12.19 -8.07 -15.60
C ALA A 99 -13.32 -7.24 -16.25
N SER A 100 -14.08 -6.49 -15.46
CA SER A 100 -15.16 -5.62 -15.93
C SER A 100 -14.69 -4.25 -16.45
N VAL A 101 -13.41 -3.90 -16.25
CA VAL A 101 -12.84 -2.61 -16.62
C VAL A 101 -12.03 -2.76 -17.91
N ASP A 102 -12.12 -1.77 -18.81
CA ASP A 102 -11.29 -1.73 -20.00
C ASP A 102 -9.81 -1.55 -19.60
N PHE A 103 -9.04 -2.61 -19.86
CA PHE A 103 -7.61 -2.69 -19.63
C PHE A 103 -6.84 -1.48 -20.18
N THR A 104 -7.21 -1.01 -21.38
CA THR A 104 -6.47 0.05 -22.09
C THR A 104 -6.61 1.44 -21.44
N THR A 105 -7.69 1.64 -20.68
CA THR A 105 -7.99 2.92 -20.01
C THR A 105 -7.61 2.93 -18.53
N SER A 106 -7.21 1.78 -17.97
CA SER A 106 -6.87 1.64 -16.57
C SER A 106 -5.67 2.52 -16.17
N GLU A 107 -5.77 3.20 -15.01
CA GLU A 107 -4.69 4.04 -14.50
C GLU A 107 -3.43 3.23 -14.15
N SER A 108 -3.62 2.00 -13.68
CA SER A 108 -2.51 1.07 -13.44
C SER A 108 -1.69 0.83 -14.71
N MET A 109 -2.33 0.73 -15.89
CA MET A 109 -1.60 0.56 -17.15
C MET A 109 -0.95 1.82 -17.67
N LYS A 110 -1.53 2.99 -17.40
CA LYS A 110 -0.86 4.27 -17.71
C LYS A 110 0.42 4.41 -16.91
N LEU A 111 0.39 4.07 -15.62
CA LEU A 111 1.59 4.07 -14.78
C LEU A 111 2.60 3.03 -15.25
N ALA A 112 2.18 1.81 -15.58
CA ALA A 112 3.11 0.80 -16.06
C ALA A 112 3.87 1.29 -17.29
N LYS A 113 3.22 1.93 -18.27
CA LYS A 113 3.90 2.47 -19.46
C LYS A 113 4.94 3.55 -19.14
N VAL A 114 4.84 4.22 -17.99
CA VAL A 114 5.82 5.21 -17.55
C VAL A 114 7.03 4.54 -16.90
N PHE A 115 6.82 3.47 -16.12
CA PHE A 115 7.87 2.80 -15.34
C PHE A 115 8.48 1.57 -16.02
N ASP A 116 7.72 0.93 -16.90
CA ASP A 116 8.09 -0.22 -17.73
C ASP A 116 7.58 0.02 -19.17
N PRO A 117 8.31 0.86 -19.94
CA PRO A 117 7.89 1.26 -21.29
C PRO A 117 8.13 0.19 -22.37
N SER A 118 8.77 -0.93 -22.03
CA SER A 118 9.25 -1.96 -22.98
C SER A 118 8.34 -3.17 -23.14
#